data_AF-A0A2U1AN48-F1
#
_entry.id   AF-A0A2U1AN48-F1
#
_cell.length_a   1.000
_cell.length_b   1.000
_cell.length_c   1.000
_cell.angle_alpha   90.00
_cell.angle_beta   90.00
_cell.angle_gamma   90.00
#
_symmetry.space_group_name_H-M   'P 1'
#
loop_
_entity.id
_entity.type
_entity.pdbx_description
1 polymer ?
#
loop_
_entity_poly.entity_id
_entity_poly.type
_entity_poly.pdbx_seq_one_letter_code
_entity_poly.pdbx_strand_id
1 'polypeptide(L)'
;MNIIFPDQPPHYDADRLALTFPATAGGMHVECAVTAEALEDHFGAASLLETDLRGAFLAHRAAIERAAARMIEATQSEAITLHSGYFRMYRDSDDAVKARSQ
;
A
#
# COMPACT_ATOMS: atom_id res chain seq x y z
N MET A 1 8.99 -14.35 1.82
CA MET A 1 10.23 -13.59 1.52
C MET A 1 10.50 -12.64 2.70
N ASN A 2 11.74 -12.33 3.09
CA ASN A 2 11.92 -11.31 4.13
C ASN A 2 11.71 -9.92 3.51
N ILE A 3 10.61 -9.25 3.88
CA ILE A 3 10.23 -7.93 3.39
C ILE A 3 10.28 -6.95 4.54
N ILE A 4 11.02 -5.86 4.37
CA ILE A 4 11.22 -4.81 5.35
C ILE A 4 10.76 -3.49 4.75
N PHE A 5 9.94 -2.75 5.48
CA PHE A 5 9.58 -1.38 5.15
C PHE A 5 10.33 -0.46 6.13
N PRO A 6 11.29 0.37 5.66
CA PRO A 6 11.97 1.30 6.53
C PRO A 6 10.99 2.37 7.03
N ASP A 7 11.15 2.81 8.28
CA ASP A 7 10.32 3.86 8.88
C ASP A 7 10.67 5.25 8.33
N GLN A 8 10.33 5.47 7.07
CA GLN A 8 10.44 6.76 6.39
C GLN A 8 9.07 7.25 5.92
N PRO A 9 8.84 8.58 5.86
CA PRO A 9 7.62 9.12 5.32
C PRO A 9 7.49 8.79 3.82
N PRO A 10 6.26 8.61 3.31
CA PRO A 10 6.03 8.48 1.88
C PRO A 10 6.30 9.81 1.16
N HIS A 11 6.65 9.73 -0.11
CA HIS A 11 6.84 10.87 -1.00
C HIS A 11 5.65 11.00 -1.95
N TYR A 12 5.16 12.22 -2.18
CA TYR A 12 4.09 12.45 -3.15
C TYR A 12 4.64 12.61 -4.56
N ASP A 13 4.20 11.72 -5.44
CA ASP A 13 4.50 11.74 -6.86
C ASP A 13 3.29 12.32 -7.60
N ALA A 14 3.40 13.58 -8.02
CA ALA A 14 2.33 14.30 -8.69
C ALA A 14 2.07 13.78 -10.11
N ASP A 15 3.07 13.23 -10.79
CA ASP A 15 2.94 12.70 -12.15
C ASP A 15 2.13 11.39 -12.14
N ARG A 16 2.30 10.57 -11.09
CA ARG A 16 1.57 9.31 -10.89
C ARG A 16 0.30 9.46 -10.06
N LEU A 17 0.08 10.63 -9.43
CA LEU A 17 -0.96 10.85 -8.42
C LEU A 17 -0.94 9.75 -7.35
N ALA A 18 0.22 9.55 -6.74
CA ALA A 18 0.47 8.46 -5.81
C ALA A 18 1.42 8.87 -4.68
N LEU A 19 1.36 8.12 -3.57
CA LEU A 19 2.40 8.14 -2.55
C LEU A 19 3.36 6.99 -2.79
N THR A 20 4.66 7.29 -2.93
CA THR A 20 5.73 6.31 -3.04
C THR A 20 6.40 6.07 -1.70
N PHE A 21 6.78 4.82 -1.44
CA PHE A 21 7.46 4.39 -0.24
C PHE A 21 8.32 3.16 -0.57
N PRO A 22 9.53 3.02 0.00
CA PRO A 22 10.40 1.91 -0.35
C PRO A 22 10.08 0.67 0.48
N ALA A 23 10.51 -0.46 -0.05
CA ALA A 23 10.68 -1.70 0.69
C ALA A 23 12.02 -2.34 0.32
N THR A 24 12.49 -3.25 1.17
CA THR A 24 13.56 -4.18 0.84
C THR A 24 13.03 -5.59 0.94
N ALA A 25 13.09 -6.33 -0.15
CA ALA A 25 12.55 -7.68 -0.24
C ALA A 25 13.68 -8.63 -0.66
N GLY A 26 14.08 -9.53 0.22
CA GLY A 26 15.16 -10.49 -0.07
C GLY A 26 16.50 -9.82 -0.42
N GLY A 27 16.74 -8.61 0.06
CA GLY A 27 17.94 -7.81 -0.26
C GLY A 27 17.81 -6.92 -1.50
N MET A 28 16.69 -6.99 -2.24
CA MET A 28 16.42 -6.10 -3.38
C MET A 28 15.60 -4.89 -2.93
N HIS A 29 15.92 -3.72 -3.47
CA HIS A 29 15.07 -2.53 -3.30
C HIS A 29 13.82 -2.66 -4.16
N VAL A 30 12.67 -2.36 -3.55
CA VAL A 30 11.38 -2.34 -4.23
C VAL A 30 10.76 -0.97 -4.07
N GLU A 31 10.40 -0.33 -5.17
CA GLU A 31 9.62 0.90 -5.17
C GLU A 31 8.12 0.56 -5.04
N CYS A 32 7.52 0.91 -3.91
CA CYS A 32 6.09 0.75 -3.71
C CYS A 32 5.38 2.08 -3.94
N ALA A 33 4.20 2.02 -4.52
CA ALA A 33 3.31 3.15 -4.63
C ALA A 33 1.88 2.77 -4.21
N VAL A 34 1.14 3.73 -3.66
CA VAL A 34 -0.31 3.63 -3.46
C VAL A 34 -0.98 4.85 -4.08
N THR A 35 -1.99 4.62 -4.91
CA THR A 35 -2.63 5.73 -5.64
C THR A 35 -3.47 6.62 -4.74
N ALA A 36 -3.61 7.89 -5.10
CA ALA A 36 -4.47 8.83 -4.39
C ALA A 36 -5.93 8.33 -4.30
N GLU A 37 -6.46 7.77 -5.40
CA GLU A 37 -7.77 7.10 -5.45
C GLU A 37 -7.89 6.00 -4.38
N ALA A 38 -6.85 5.17 -4.21
CA ALA A 38 -6.91 4.10 -3.22
C ALA A 38 -6.91 4.63 -1.78
N LEU A 39 -6.17 5.72 -1.53
CA LEU A 39 -6.13 6.40 -0.23
C LEU A 39 -7.47 7.05 0.11
N GLU A 40 -8.14 7.64 -0.86
CA GLU A 40 -9.49 8.19 -0.70
C GLU A 40 -10.52 7.08 -0.46
N ASP A 41 -10.61 6.09 -1.35
CA ASP A 41 -11.63 5.04 -1.33
C ASP A 41 -11.55 4.13 -0.08
N HIS A 42 -10.34 3.84 0.41
CA HIS A 42 -10.14 2.78 1.42
C HIS A 42 -9.51 3.25 2.73
N PHE A 43 -8.83 4.40 2.72
CA PHE A 43 -8.05 4.88 3.86
C PHE A 43 -8.49 6.26 4.35
N GLY A 44 -9.58 6.80 3.80
CA GLY A 44 -10.24 7.99 4.31
C GLY A 44 -9.46 9.29 4.09
N ALA A 45 -8.64 9.38 3.03
CA ALA A 45 -8.09 10.67 2.63
C ALA A 45 -9.23 11.65 2.33
N ALA A 46 -9.21 12.82 2.97
CA ALA A 46 -10.29 13.81 2.85
C ALA A 46 -10.29 14.55 1.50
N SER A 47 -9.14 14.54 0.81
CA SER A 47 -8.98 15.10 -0.53
C SER A 47 -7.74 14.51 -1.21
N LEU A 48 -7.52 14.89 -2.47
CA LEU A 48 -6.31 14.55 -3.24
C LEU A 48 -5.11 15.46 -2.92
N LEU A 49 -5.21 16.35 -1.91
CA LEU A 49 -4.07 17.15 -1.47
C LEU A 49 -3.04 16.27 -0.77
N GLU A 50 -1.75 16.53 -1.03
CA GLU A 50 -0.63 15.75 -0.46
C GLU A 50 -0.77 15.55 1.06
N THR A 51 -1.12 16.60 1.80
CA THR A 51 -1.25 16.53 3.28
C THR A 51 -2.28 15.49 3.72
N ASP A 52 -3.44 15.46 3.07
CA ASP A 52 -4.52 14.52 3.40
C ASP A 52 -4.15 13.10 3.01
N LEU A 53 -3.54 12.92 1.83
CA LEU A 53 -3.02 11.64 1.36
C LEU A 53 -1.97 11.07 2.32
N ARG A 54 -1.00 11.90 2.73
CA ARG A 54 0.05 11.50 3.68
C ARG A 54 -0.53 11.20 5.07
N GLY A 55 -1.51 11.98 5.51
CA GLY A 55 -2.25 11.72 6.75
C GLY A 55 -2.91 10.35 6.75
N ALA A 56 -3.66 10.03 5.68
CA ALA A 56 -4.31 8.73 5.50
C ALA A 56 -3.28 7.59 5.45
N PHE A 57 -2.18 7.77 4.71
CA PHE A 57 -1.11 6.77 4.66
C PHE A 57 -0.52 6.49 6.04
N LEU A 58 -0.15 7.52 6.80
CA LEU A 58 0.48 7.35 8.11
C LEU A 58 -0.47 6.70 9.11
N ALA A 59 -1.75 7.08 9.12
CA ALA A 59 -2.77 6.48 9.97
C ALA A 59 -3.01 4.98 9.67
N HIS A 60 -2.78 4.56 8.42
CA HIS A 60 -3.05 3.21 7.94
C HIS A 60 -1.81 2.46 7.42
N ARG A 61 -0.61 2.92 7.79
CA ARG A 61 0.67 2.44 7.25
C ARG A 61 0.80 0.93 7.29
N ALA A 62 0.52 0.32 8.44
CA ALA A 62 0.62 -1.12 8.61
C ALA A 62 -0.29 -1.92 7.67
N ALA A 63 -1.48 -1.40 7.33
CA ALA A 63 -2.39 -2.06 6.39
C ALA A 63 -1.88 -1.96 4.94
N ILE A 64 -1.37 -0.79 4.57
CA ILE A 64 -0.79 -0.53 3.24
C ILE A 64 0.48 -1.37 3.03
N GLU A 65 1.36 -1.44 4.02
CA GLU A 65 2.58 -2.26 3.98
C GLU A 65 2.26 -3.75 3.87
N ARG A 66 1.24 -4.26 4.57
CA ARG A 66 0.79 -5.66 4.38
C ARG A 66 0.27 -5.92 2.97
N ALA A 67 -0.46 -4.97 2.38
CA ALA A 67 -0.91 -5.06 0.99
C ALA A 67 0.27 -5.05 0.02
N ALA A 68 1.24 -4.15 0.22
CA ALA A 68 2.47 -4.10 -0.56
C ALA A 68 3.25 -5.41 -0.46
N ALA A 69 3.47 -5.94 0.74
CA ALA A 69 4.18 -7.19 0.97
C ALA A 69 3.55 -8.35 0.19
N ARG A 70 2.21 -8.47 0.23
CA ARG A 70 1.49 -9.50 -0.52
C ARG A 70 1.67 -9.35 -2.04
N MET A 71 1.60 -8.12 -2.56
CA MET A 71 1.83 -7.86 -3.98
C MET A 71 3.29 -8.15 -4.40
N ILE A 72 4.26 -7.82 -3.54
CA ILE A 72 5.68 -8.14 -3.77
C ILE A 72 5.89 -9.66 -3.81
N GLU A 73 5.32 -10.41 -2.86
CA GLU A 73 5.44 -11.86 -2.85
C GLU A 73 4.77 -12.52 -4.08
N ALA A 74 3.64 -11.98 -4.52
CA ALA A 74 2.91 -12.50 -5.68
C ALA A 74 3.60 -12.19 -7.02
N THR A 75 4.24 -11.03 -7.15
CA THR A 75 4.79 -10.55 -8.43
C THR A 75 6.31 -10.68 -8.53
N GLN A 76 7.01 -10.70 -7.39
CA GLN A 76 8.48 -10.62 -7.29
C GLN A 76 9.08 -9.43 -8.05
N SER A 77 8.29 -8.34 -8.20
CA SER A 77 8.66 -7.15 -8.95
C SER A 77 9.51 -6.16 -8.13
N GLU A 78 10.41 -5.44 -8.80
CA GLU A 78 11.17 -4.31 -8.24
C GLU A 78 10.34 -3.03 -8.11
N ALA A 79 9.14 -3.00 -8.71
CA ALA A 79 8.19 -1.91 -8.54
C ALA A 79 6.75 -2.43 -8.51
N ILE A 80 5.95 -1.92 -7.56
CA ILE A 80 4.55 -2.29 -7.39
C ILE A 80 3.69 -1.05 -7.15
N THR A 81 2.45 -1.06 -7.64
CA THR A 81 1.47 0.01 -7.38
C THR A 81 0.17 -0.59 -6.85
N LEU A 82 -0.26 -0.13 -5.68
CA LEU A 82 -1.51 -0.49 -5.05
C LEU A 82 -2.61 0.46 -5.53
N HIS A 83 -3.49 -0.05 -6.37
CA HIS A 83 -4.67 0.66 -6.85
C HIS A 83 -5.90 0.31 -6.00
N SER A 84 -6.96 1.13 -6.09
CA SER A 84 -8.21 0.90 -5.37
C SER A 84 -8.83 -0.48 -5.67
N GLY A 85 -8.72 -0.94 -6.92
CA GLY A 85 -9.16 -2.29 -7.32
C GLY A 85 -8.47 -3.42 -6.57
N TYR A 86 -7.20 -3.27 -6.19
CA TYR A 86 -6.51 -4.26 -5.37
C TYR A 86 -7.18 -4.38 -3.99
N PHE A 87 -7.44 -3.27 -3.32
CA PHE A 87 -8.05 -3.29 -1.99
C PHE A 87 -9.48 -3.83 -1.97
N ARG A 88 -10.25 -3.62 -3.05
CA ARG A 88 -11.59 -4.22 -3.21
C ARG A 88 -11.53 -5.75 -3.20
N MET A 89 -10.59 -6.35 -3.94
CA MET A 89 -10.45 -7.81 -4.03
C MET A 89 -9.89 -8.45 -2.75
N TYR A 90 -9.05 -7.71 -2.02
CA TYR A 90 -8.36 -8.25 -0.84
C TYR A 90 -9.14 -8.13 0.46
N ARG A 91 -10.03 -7.13 0.61
CA ARG A 91 -10.95 -7.08 1.77
C ARG A 91 -11.82 -8.33 1.83
N ASP A 92 -12.36 -8.75 0.68
CA ASP A 92 -13.16 -9.97 0.57
C ASP A 92 -12.38 -11.23 0.99
N SER A 93 -11.05 -11.25 0.78
CA SER A 93 -10.19 -12.38 1.10
C SER A 93 -9.79 -12.44 2.58
N ASP A 94 -9.44 -11.31 3.20
CA ASP A 94 -9.12 -11.24 4.65
C ASP A 94 -10.37 -11.54 5.50
N ASP A 95 -11.56 -11.10 5.07
CA ASP A 95 -12.84 -11.43 5.73
C ASP A 95 -13.21 -12.92 5.55
N ALA A 96 -12.95 -13.51 4.38
CA ALA A 96 -13.16 -14.94 4.16
C ALA A 96 -12.24 -15.84 5.00
N VAL A 97 -10.99 -15.41 5.26
CA VAL A 97 -10.06 -16.14 6.14
C VAL A 97 -10.48 -16.03 7.61
N LYS A 98 -10.95 -14.86 8.06
CA LYS A 98 -11.50 -14.67 9.41
C LYS A 98 -12.77 -15.48 9.65
N ALA A 99 -13.63 -15.61 8.63
CA ALA A 99 -14.87 -16.40 8.72
C ALA A 99 -14.64 -17.91 8.82
N ARG A 100 -13.49 -18.42 8.35
CA ARG A 100 -13.11 -19.84 8.43
C ARG A 100 -12.35 -20.22 9.71
N SER A 101 -11.96 -19.23 10.49
CA SER A 101 -11.21 -19.40 11.74
C SER A 101 -12.10 -19.31 12.98
N GLN A 102 -13.42 -19.28 12.80
CA GLN A 102 -14.45 -19.29 13.85
C GLN A 102 -15.33 -20.53 13.73
#